data_AF-A0AAE2PZV2-F1
#
_entry.id   AF-A0AAE2PZV2-F1
#
_cell.length_a   1.000
_cell.length_b   1.000
_cell.length_c   1.000
_cell.angle_alpha   90.00
_cell.angle_beta   90.00
_cell.angle_gamma   90.00
#
_symmetry.space_group_name_H-M   'P 1'
#
loop_
_entity.id
_entity.type
_entity.pdbx_description
1 polymer ?
#
loop_
_entity_poly.entity_id
_entity_poly.type
_entity_poly.pdbx_seq_one_letter_code
_entity_poly.pdbx_strand_id
1 'polypeptide(L)' 'MLNTSFFPSLRTAPGTSLRPRQINREEERLIHYYRSLSDEDREAVRCLLYAVKETSGAERPHP' A
#
# COMPACT_ATOMS: atom_id res chain seq x y z
N MET A 1 32.36 7.69 3.44
CA MET A 1 30.95 8.09 3.20
C MET A 1 30.65 7.96 1.72
N LEU A 2 29.92 6.91 1.31
CA LEU A 2 29.30 6.83 -0.02
C LEU A 2 27.92 6.19 0.17
N ASN A 3 26.90 7.04 0.16
CA ASN A 3 25.49 6.66 0.26
C ASN A 3 25.06 6.14 -1.12
N THR A 4 24.88 4.83 -1.26
CA THR A 4 24.32 4.22 -2.47
C THR A 4 22.79 4.19 -2.36
N SER A 5 22.13 5.27 -2.76
CA SER A 5 20.70 5.26 -2.98
C SER A 5 20.37 4.65 -4.34
N PHE A 6 20.04 3.36 -4.33
CA PHE A 6 19.45 2.67 -5.48
C PHE A 6 17.97 3.09 -5.60
N PHE A 7 17.67 4.01 -6.51
CA PHE A 7 16.30 4.24 -6.98
C PHE A 7 16.14 3.52 -8.32
N PRO A 8 15.30 2.48 -8.42
CA PRO A 8 15.01 1.88 -9.72
C PRO A 8 14.22 2.90 -10.54
N SER A 9 14.79 3.28 -11.68
CA SER A 9 14.17 4.19 -12.65
C SER A 9 12.97 3.50 -13.28
N LEU A 10 11.77 3.74 -12.72
CA LEU A 10 10.51 3.36 -13.35
C LEU A 10 10.20 4.39 -14.43
N ARG A 11 10.27 3.97 -15.70
CA ARG A 11 9.92 4.79 -16.87
C ARG A 11 8.53 5.41 -16.68
N THR A 12 8.50 6.73 -16.51
CA THR A 12 7.30 7.55 -16.39
C THR A 12 6.56 7.61 -17.72
N ALA A 13 5.32 7.11 -17.76
CA ALA A 13 4.40 7.40 -18.87
C ALA A 13 3.96 8.88 -18.78
N PRO A 14 3.93 9.63 -19.90
CA PRO A 14 3.60 11.05 -19.89
C PRO A 14 2.14 11.24 -19.46
N GLY A 15 1.94 11.94 -18.33
CA GLY A 15 0.62 12.17 -17.72
C GLY A 15 0.48 11.65 -16.29
N THR A 16 1.36 10.74 -15.86
CA THR A 16 1.42 10.29 -14.46
C THR A 16 2.56 11.03 -13.76
N SER A 17 2.27 12.22 -13.22
CA SER A 17 3.11 12.80 -12.18
C SER A 17 2.96 11.93 -10.93
N LEU A 18 3.61 10.76 -10.92
CA LEU A 18 3.79 9.94 -9.73
C LEU A 18 4.87 10.62 -8.90
N ARG A 19 4.56 11.81 -8.36
CA ARG A 19 5.33 12.29 -7.21
C ARG A 19 5.24 11.18 -6.17
N PRO A 20 6.36 10.60 -5.73
CA PRO A 20 6.32 9.61 -4.68
C PRO A 20 5.64 10.28 -3.49
N ARG A 21 4.42 9.84 -3.15
CA ARG A 21 3.78 10.27 -1.92
C ARG A 21 4.71 9.82 -0.81
N GLN A 22 5.18 10.77 0.01
CA GLN A 22 5.97 10.43 1.17
C GLN A 22 5.10 9.56 2.07
N ILE A 23 5.58 8.34 2.30
CA ILE A 23 4.94 7.45 3.26
C ILE A 23 5.19 8.01 4.66
N ASN A 24 4.15 8.04 5.48
CA ASN A 24 4.27 8.43 6.87
C ASN A 24 4.82 7.25 7.70
N ARG A 25 5.18 7.52 8.96
CA ARG A 25 5.75 6.51 9.87
C ARG A 25 4.81 5.33 10.14
N GLU A 26 3.50 5.54 10.07
CA GLU A 26 2.51 4.48 10.25
C GLU A 26 2.42 3.58 9.02
N GLU A 27 2.38 4.17 7.83
CA GLU A 27 2.43 3.46 6.55
C GLU A 27 3.72 2.64 6.44
N GLU A 28 4.86 3.19 6.87
CA GLU A 28 6.13 2.47 6.92
C GLU A 28 6.08 1.29 7.91
N ARG A 29 5.55 1.49 9.12
CA ARG A 29 5.37 0.40 10.10
C ARG A 29 4.46 -0.70 9.57
N LEU A 30 3.36 -0.33 8.90
CA LEU A 30 2.44 -1.29 8.29
C LEU A 30 3.16 -2.14 7.24
N ILE A 31 3.91 -1.50 6.34
CA ILE A 31 4.68 -2.20 5.29
C ILE A 31 5.69 -3.16 5.93
N HIS A 32 6.39 -2.71 6.98
CA HIS A 32 7.36 -3.53 7.69
C HIS A 32 6.71 -4.80 8.28
N TYR A 33 5.61 -4.65 9.01
CA TYR A 33 4.92 -5.81 9.58
C TYR A 33 4.33 -6.72 8.51
N TYR A 34 3.65 -6.16 7.51
CA TYR A 34 3.08 -6.93 6.40
C TYR A 34 4.15 -7.76 5.66
N ARG A 35 5.36 -7.23 5.48
CA ARG A 35 6.46 -7.96 4.85
C ARG A 35 7.02 -9.10 5.71
N SER A 36 6.90 -9.01 7.03
CA SER A 36 7.35 -10.04 7.97
C SER A 36 6.38 -11.21 8.15
N LEU A 37 5.15 -11.09 7.64
CA LEU A 37 4.13 -12.13 7.68
C LEU A 37 4.45 -13.31 6.73
N SER A 38 3.92 -14.49 7.06
CA SER A 38 3.89 -15.65 6.17
C SER A 38 3.04 -15.39 4.92
N ASP A 39 3.15 -16.25 3.91
CA ASP A 39 2.32 -16.15 2.72
C ASP A 39 0.83 -16.31 3.04
N GLU A 40 0.51 -17.27 3.91
CA GLU A 40 -0.86 -17.56 4.36
C GLU A 40 -1.45 -16.37 5.14
N ASP A 41 -0.68 -15.76 6.05
CA ASP A 41 -1.14 -14.60 6.80
C ASP A 41 -1.36 -13.38 5.90
N ARG A 42 -0.50 -13.19 4.89
CA ARG A 42 -0.68 -12.12 3.90
C ARG A 42 -1.94 -12.32 3.07
N GLU A 43 -2.29 -13.56 2.74
CA GLU A 43 -3.58 -13.87 2.10
C GLU A 43 -4.75 -13.54 3.03
N ALA A 44 -4.70 -13.97 4.29
CA ALA A 44 -5.75 -13.67 5.27
C ALA A 44 -5.97 -12.15 5.43
N VAL A 45 -4.89 -11.35 5.50
CA VAL A 45 -4.98 -9.88 5.54
C VAL A 45 -5.64 -9.32 4.28
N ARG A 46 -5.35 -9.87 3.10
CA ARG A 46 -6.00 -9.46 1.83
C ARG A 46 -7.50 -9.77 1.85
N CYS A 47 -7.89 -10.96 2.33
CA CYS A 47 -9.30 -11.32 2.49
C CYS A 47 -10.02 -10.38 3.47
N LEU A 48 -9.40 -10.05 4.60
CA LEU A 48 -9.95 -9.11 5.58
C LEU A 48 -10.13 -7.71 4.99
N LEU A 49 -9.12 -7.19 4.28
CA LEU A 49 -9.20 -5.88 3.64
C LEU A 49 -10.32 -5.84 2.59
N TYR A 50 -10.51 -6.93 1.85
CA TYR A 50 -11.62 -7.07 0.92
C TYR A 50 -12.97 -6.99 1.64
N ALA A 51 -13.16 -7.78 2.69
CA ALA A 51 -14.41 -7.76 3.48
C ALA A 51 -14.71 -6.37 4.05
N VAL A 52 -13.71 -5.68 4.62
CA VAL A 52 -13.85 -4.32 5.15
C VAL A 52 -14.28 -3.34 4.05
N LYS A 53 -13.68 -3.43 2.86
CA LYS A 53 -14.04 -2.59 1.71
C LYS A 53 -15.49 -2.79 1.28
N GLU A 54 -15.95 -4.03 1.22
CA GLU A 54 -17.34 -4.34 0.86
C GLU A 54 -18.32 -3.82 1.93
N THR A 55 -17.99 -3.97 3.22
CA THR A 55 -18.86 -3.48 4.30
C THR A 55 -18.88 -1.96 4.44
N SER A 56 -17.80 -1.25 4.08
CA SER A 56 -17.73 0.21 4.17
C SER A 56 -18.45 0.92 3.02
N GLY A 57 -18.68 0.24 1.90
CA GLY A 57 -19.51 0.75 0.80
C GLY A 57 -21.02 0.64 1.04
N ALA A 58 -21.44 -0.15 2.04
CA ALA A 58 -22.85 -0.44 2.32
C ALA A 58 -23.58 0.69 3.08
N GLU A 59 -22.88 1.72 3.57
CA GLU A 59 -23.48 2.90 4.23
C GLU A 59 -23.76 4.08 3.28
N ARG A 60 -24.15 3.82 2.03
CA ARG A 60 -24.80 4.85 1.20
C ARG A 60 -26.30 4.57 1.10
N PRO A 61 -27.14 5.17 1.97
CA PRO A 61 -28.54 5.29 1.62
C PRO A 61 -28.63 6.24 0.43
N HIS A 62 -29.06 5.71 -0.72
CA HIS A 62 -29.48 6.51 -1.86
C HIS A 62 -30.69 7.36 -1.46
N PRO A 63 -30.66 8.70 -1.63
CA PRO A 63 -31.85 9.45 -2.00
C PRO A 63 -32.16 9.30 -3.49
#